data_AF-A0A661NBQ3-F1
#
_entry.id   AF-A0A661NBQ3-F1
#
_cell.length_a   1.000
_cell.length_b   1.000
_cell.length_c   1.000
_cell.angle_alpha   90.00
_cell.angle_beta   90.00
_cell.angle_gamma   90.00
#
_symmetry.space_group_name_H-M   'P 1'
#
loop_
_entity.id
_entity.type
_entity.pdbx_description
1 polymer ?
#
loop_
_entity_poly.entity_id
_entity_poly.type
_entity_poly.pdbx_seq_one_letter_code
_entity_poly.pdbx_strand_id
1 'polypeptide(L)'
;MAQGKRVLLRCIQVSLAGGFFGCVLVAFAALVPGVRAQDAATGATATTGGTIRVHIVGLRNDRGHIGCLLYAAAAGFPGDPDRSLQKTVGRLGRDHRTATCTFRDVPAGRYAVTFGHDENGNRTLDTNLIGLPIEGWGVSNDAPARFGPPEYADAAFDFDGRRKLVVASMRYGL
;
A
#
# COMPACT_ATOMS: atom_id res chain seq x y z
N MET A 1 45.33 5.54 24.43
CA MET A 1 45.16 7.00 24.55
C MET A 1 43.70 7.35 24.38
N ALA A 2 43.14 8.06 25.34
CA ALA A 2 41.73 8.41 25.51
C ALA A 2 41.27 9.50 24.53
N GLN A 3 39.97 9.55 24.24
CA GLN A 3 39.07 10.72 24.15
C GLN A 3 37.71 10.20 23.63
N GLY A 4 36.51 10.52 24.12
CA GLY A 4 36.04 11.49 25.10
C GLY A 4 34.56 11.75 24.79
N LYS A 5 33.65 11.30 25.65
CA LYS A 5 32.17 11.49 25.56
C LYS A 5 31.81 12.98 25.59
N ARG A 6 30.80 13.40 24.82
CA ARG A 6 29.98 14.59 25.12
C ARG A 6 28.51 14.32 24.82
N VAL A 7 27.77 13.93 25.84
CA VAL A 7 26.29 13.94 25.84
C VAL A 7 25.89 15.15 26.67
N LEU A 8 25.15 16.06 26.06
CA LEU A 8 24.66 17.29 26.66
C LEU A 8 23.52 16.96 27.64
N LEU A 9 23.81 16.86 28.94
CA LEU A 9 22.80 16.72 29.99
C LEU A 9 22.08 18.08 30.16
N ARG A 10 20.79 18.11 29.84
CA ARG A 10 19.88 19.18 30.29
C ARG A 10 19.48 18.88 31.73
N CYS A 11 19.83 19.79 32.65
CA CYS A 11 19.32 19.81 34.02
C CYS A 11 17.78 19.92 34.01
N ILE A 12 17.10 18.94 34.60
CA ILE A 12 15.71 19.10 35.03
C ILE A 12 15.78 19.62 36.46
N GLN A 13 15.41 20.90 36.65
CA GLN A 13 15.14 21.44 37.98
C GLN A 13 13.82 20.85 38.49
N VAL A 14 13.86 20.20 39.65
CA VAL A 14 12.65 19.90 40.44
C VAL A 14 12.72 20.76 41.69
N SER A 15 11.77 21.70 41.81
CA SER A 15 11.58 22.50 43.03
C SER A 15 10.90 21.66 44.11
N LEU A 16 11.48 21.64 45.31
CA LEU A 16 10.89 21.06 46.51
C LEU A 16 10.14 22.16 47.27
N ALA A 17 8.84 21.95 47.51
CA ALA A 17 8.06 22.72 48.47
C ALA A 17 7.58 21.78 49.60
N GLY A 18 8.27 21.89 50.74
CA GLY A 18 7.76 21.88 52.11
C GLY A 18 6.80 20.78 52.61
N GLY A 19 7.18 20.16 53.73
CA GLY A 19 6.21 19.57 54.68
C GLY A 19 6.78 18.49 55.60
N PHE A 20 7.28 18.88 56.77
CA PHE A 20 7.69 18.00 57.87
C PHE A 20 6.55 17.08 58.33
N PHE A 21 6.81 15.78 58.54
CA PHE A 21 6.15 14.99 59.58
C PHE A 21 6.96 13.72 59.93
N GLY A 22 7.28 13.56 61.21
CA GLY A 22 7.36 12.26 61.89
C GLY A 22 8.57 11.36 61.59
N CYS A 23 9.55 11.39 62.49
CA CYS A 23 10.57 10.36 62.62
C CYS A 23 9.95 9.05 63.15
N VAL A 24 9.90 8.01 62.31
CA VAL A 24 9.77 6.62 62.76
C VAL A 24 10.87 5.82 62.07
N LEU A 25 11.89 5.47 62.84
CA LEU A 25 12.93 4.52 62.45
C LEU A 25 12.32 3.12 62.40
N VAL A 26 12.02 2.64 61.19
CA VAL A 26 11.88 1.20 60.95
C VAL A 26 13.02 0.78 60.03
N ALA A 27 14.00 0.10 60.61
CA ALA A 27 15.07 -0.54 59.87
C ALA A 27 14.52 -1.79 59.17
N PHE A 28 14.26 -1.70 57.87
CA PHE A 28 14.16 -2.86 56.99
C PHE A 28 15.35 -2.86 56.04
N ALA A 29 16.35 -3.69 56.33
CA ALA A 29 17.38 -4.07 55.39
C ALA A 29 16.77 -5.00 54.34
N ALA A 30 16.24 -4.43 53.25
CA ALA A 30 15.85 -5.19 52.07
C ALA A 30 16.97 -5.08 51.03
N LEU A 31 17.74 -6.15 50.89
CA LEU A 31 18.73 -6.33 49.84
C LEU A 31 18.00 -6.44 48.50
N VAL A 32 17.93 -5.36 47.72
CA VAL A 32 17.35 -5.39 46.36
C VAL A 32 18.45 -5.83 45.38
N PRO A 33 18.36 -6.99 44.73
CA PRO A 33 19.25 -7.30 43.62
C PRO A 33 18.92 -6.38 42.44
N GLY A 34 19.96 -5.72 41.91
CA GLY A 34 19.85 -4.73 40.85
C GLY A 34 19.17 -5.28 39.60
N VAL A 35 17.96 -4.81 39.33
CA VAL A 35 17.27 -4.99 38.05
C VAL A 35 18.02 -4.16 37.01
N ARG A 36 18.72 -4.82 36.10
CA ARG A 36 19.20 -4.16 34.88
C ARG A 36 18.03 -4.01 33.93
N ALA A 37 17.62 -2.77 33.70
CA ALA A 37 16.78 -2.44 32.54
C ALA A 37 17.56 -2.80 31.28
N GLN A 38 17.11 -3.84 30.57
CA GLN A 38 17.55 -4.10 29.22
C GLN A 38 16.58 -3.36 28.32
N ASP A 39 17.03 -2.23 27.77
CA ASP A 39 16.34 -1.57 26.68
C ASP A 39 16.31 -2.56 25.51
N ALA A 40 15.16 -3.20 25.33
CA ALA A 40 14.87 -3.97 24.13
C ALA A 40 14.79 -2.96 22.98
N ALA A 41 15.90 -2.78 22.28
CA ALA A 41 15.90 -2.13 20.98
C ALA A 41 15.11 -3.01 20.02
N THR A 42 13.82 -2.70 19.88
CA THR A 42 12.95 -3.28 18.86
C THR A 42 13.52 -2.86 17.50
N GLY A 43 14.27 -3.75 16.86
CA GLY A 43 14.68 -3.58 15.47
C GLY A 43 13.42 -3.50 14.62
N ALA A 44 13.06 -2.28 14.20
CA ALA A 44 12.05 -2.06 13.19
C ALA A 44 12.53 -2.75 11.91
N THR A 45 12.04 -3.95 11.66
CA THR A 45 12.26 -4.63 10.38
C THR A 45 11.47 -3.83 9.36
N ALA A 46 12.14 -2.99 8.59
CA ALA A 46 11.53 -2.34 7.44
C ALA A 46 10.99 -3.46 6.55
N THR A 47 9.68 -3.68 6.56
CA THR A 47 9.04 -4.63 5.66
C THR A 47 9.19 -4.04 4.27
N THR A 48 10.22 -4.47 3.54
CA THR A 48 10.38 -4.13 2.13
C THR A 48 9.16 -4.71 1.41
N GLY A 49 8.32 -3.84 0.87
CA GLY A 49 7.16 -4.27 0.12
C GLY A 49 7.54 -5.07 -1.11
N GLY A 50 6.67 -5.97 -1.52
CA GLY A 50 6.83 -6.84 -2.66
C GLY A 50 6.44 -6.21 -3.98
N THR A 51 6.40 -7.03 -5.04
CA THR A 51 6.00 -6.63 -6.38
C THR A 51 4.72 -7.34 -6.83
N ILE A 52 3.72 -6.57 -7.25
CA ILE A 52 2.54 -7.07 -7.96
C ILE A 52 2.71 -6.75 -9.45
N ARG A 53 2.65 -7.76 -10.29
CA ARG A 53 2.59 -7.62 -11.75
C ARG A 53 1.22 -8.02 -12.24
N VAL A 54 0.64 -7.22 -13.13
CA VAL A 54 -0.64 -7.48 -13.76
C VAL A 54 -0.38 -7.67 -15.24
N HIS A 55 -0.48 -8.92 -15.69
CA HIS A 55 -0.37 -9.27 -17.10
C HIS A 55 -1.76 -9.21 -17.71
N ILE A 56 -1.96 -8.20 -18.54
CA ILE A 56 -3.23 -7.89 -19.16
C ILE A 56 -3.23 -8.51 -20.55
N VAL A 57 -4.25 -9.30 -20.85
CA VAL A 57 -4.44 -9.94 -22.16
C VAL A 57 -5.64 -9.35 -22.88
N GLY A 58 -5.71 -9.57 -24.20
CA GLY A 58 -6.90 -9.23 -24.97
C GLY A 58 -6.97 -7.76 -25.42
N LEU A 59 -5.85 -7.03 -25.43
CA LEU A 59 -5.80 -5.74 -26.10
C LEU A 59 -6.15 -5.92 -27.58
N ARG A 60 -6.96 -5.00 -28.13
CA ARG A 60 -7.37 -5.02 -29.54
C ARG A 60 -6.33 -4.38 -30.46
N ASN A 61 -5.49 -3.51 -29.92
CA ASN A 61 -4.34 -2.88 -30.55
C ASN A 61 -3.36 -2.39 -29.47
N ASP A 62 -2.27 -1.74 -29.85
CA ASP A 62 -1.19 -1.26 -28.98
C ASP A 62 -1.03 0.28 -29.03
N ARG A 63 -2.05 1.01 -29.49
CA ARG A 63 -2.02 2.47 -29.58
C ARG A 63 -2.36 3.08 -28.23
N GLY A 64 -1.79 4.25 -27.94
CA GLY A 64 -2.10 4.98 -26.72
C GLY A 64 -1.48 4.34 -25.47
N HIS A 65 -2.22 4.32 -24.37
CA HIS A 65 -1.68 4.03 -23.04
C HIS A 65 -2.53 3.05 -22.24
N ILE A 66 -1.87 2.20 -21.46
CA ILE A 66 -2.54 1.32 -20.49
C ILE A 66 -2.37 1.94 -19.10
N GLY A 67 -3.40 2.59 -18.59
CA GLY A 67 -3.42 3.09 -17.22
C GLY A 67 -3.80 1.98 -16.25
N CYS A 68 -3.11 1.90 -15.11
CA CYS A 68 -3.37 0.89 -14.08
C CYS A 68 -3.39 1.51 -12.68
N LEU A 69 -4.39 1.13 -11.88
CA LEU A 69 -4.62 1.62 -10.53
C LEU A 69 -4.68 0.44 -9.56
N LEU A 70 -3.93 0.51 -8.46
CA LEU A 70 -3.95 -0.47 -7.37
C LEU A 70 -4.75 0.09 -6.20
N TYR A 71 -5.75 -0.62 -5.72
CA TYR A 71 -6.61 -0.22 -4.60
C TYR A 71 -6.40 -1.13 -3.40
N ALA A 72 -6.23 -0.54 -2.21
CA ALA A 72 -6.11 -1.27 -0.94
C ALA A 72 -7.46 -1.37 -0.18
N ALA A 73 -8.51 -0.73 -0.69
CA ALA A 73 -9.84 -0.72 -0.08
C ALA A 73 -10.93 -0.50 -1.13
N ALA A 74 -12.19 -0.76 -0.75
CA ALA A 74 -13.35 -0.54 -1.62
C ALA A 74 -13.65 0.94 -1.89
N ALA A 75 -13.26 1.85 -1.00
CA ALA A 75 -13.49 3.28 -1.18
C ALA A 75 -12.79 3.79 -2.45
N GLY A 76 -13.58 4.31 -3.39
CA GLY A 76 -13.10 4.83 -4.68
C GLY A 76 -12.85 3.77 -5.78
N PHE A 77 -12.91 2.48 -5.46
CA PHE A 77 -12.92 1.45 -6.49
C PHE A 77 -14.26 1.49 -7.25
N PRO A 78 -14.30 1.25 -8.58
CA PRO A 78 -13.18 1.05 -9.49
C PRO A 78 -12.66 2.32 -10.18
N GLY A 79 -13.27 3.49 -9.94
CA GLY A 79 -13.19 4.63 -10.85
C GLY A 79 -12.60 5.93 -10.29
N ASP A 80 -12.17 5.97 -9.03
CA ASP A 80 -11.57 7.16 -8.40
C ASP A 80 -10.04 6.96 -8.29
N PRO A 81 -9.23 7.60 -9.15
CA PRO A 81 -7.78 7.47 -9.10
C PRO A 81 -7.18 8.01 -7.81
N ASP A 82 -7.78 9.01 -7.16
CA ASP A 82 -7.19 9.66 -5.98
C ASP A 82 -7.33 8.81 -4.72
N ARG A 83 -8.18 7.77 -4.78
CA ARG A 83 -8.28 6.73 -3.76
C ARG A 83 -7.43 5.50 -4.05
N SER A 84 -6.69 5.47 -5.16
CA SER A 84 -5.74 4.39 -5.46
C SER A 84 -4.48 4.52 -4.60
N LEU A 85 -3.93 3.38 -4.18
CA LEU A 85 -2.66 3.29 -3.47
C LEU A 85 -1.47 3.60 -4.40
N GLN A 86 -1.52 3.12 -5.64
CA GLN A 86 -0.49 3.35 -6.65
C GLN A 86 -1.12 3.47 -8.03
N LYS A 87 -0.52 4.30 -8.89
CA LYS A 87 -0.84 4.48 -10.31
C LYS A 87 0.38 4.10 -11.14
N THR A 88 0.20 3.42 -12.26
CA THR A 88 1.31 3.09 -13.18
C THR A 88 0.82 3.00 -14.62
N VAL A 89 1.75 3.10 -15.57
CA VAL A 89 1.49 2.88 -16.99
C VAL A 89 2.04 1.52 -17.38
N GLY A 90 1.21 0.73 -18.05
CA GLY A 90 1.53 -0.61 -18.51
C GLY A 90 2.54 -0.59 -19.65
N ARG A 91 3.49 -1.54 -19.62
CA ARG A 91 4.39 -1.80 -20.73
C ARG A 91 3.70 -2.73 -21.73
N LEU A 92 3.55 -2.29 -22.98
CA LEU A 92 3.01 -3.11 -24.06
C LEU A 92 3.89 -4.33 -24.36
N GLY A 93 3.23 -5.44 -24.68
CA GLY A 93 3.84 -6.67 -25.15
C GLY A 93 4.30 -6.55 -26.61
N ARG A 94 5.25 -7.42 -27.01
CA ARG A 94 5.72 -7.48 -28.41
C ARG A 94 4.68 -8.05 -29.38
N ASP A 95 3.64 -8.69 -28.84
CA ASP A 95 2.53 -9.24 -29.61
C ASP A 95 1.46 -8.20 -29.94
N HIS A 96 1.59 -6.97 -29.44
CA HIS A 96 0.61 -5.89 -29.60
C HIS A 96 -0.79 -6.22 -29.05
N ARG A 97 -0.89 -7.28 -28.22
CA ARG A 97 -2.16 -7.80 -27.66
C ARG A 97 -2.13 -7.98 -26.15
N THR A 98 -0.99 -7.72 -25.53
CA THR A 98 -0.80 -7.81 -24.09
C THR A 98 -0.15 -6.54 -23.53
N ALA A 99 -0.31 -6.34 -22.23
CA ALA A 99 0.40 -5.32 -21.49
C ALA A 99 0.79 -5.83 -20.10
N THR A 100 1.75 -5.19 -19.46
CA THR A 100 2.13 -5.51 -18.07
C THR A 100 2.25 -4.26 -17.23
N CYS A 101 1.41 -4.15 -16.21
CA CYS A 101 1.52 -3.15 -15.16
C CYS A 101 2.31 -3.71 -13.98
N THR A 102 3.19 -2.89 -13.39
CA THR A 102 4.04 -3.31 -12.26
C THR A 102 3.92 -2.32 -11.12
N PHE A 103 3.50 -2.81 -9.97
CA PHE A 103 3.45 -2.10 -8.69
C PHE A 103 4.57 -2.64 -7.80
N ARG A 104 5.35 -1.76 -7.19
CA ARG A 104 6.53 -2.09 -6.39
C ARG A 104 6.34 -1.60 -4.97
N ASP A 105 7.14 -2.14 -4.04
CA ASP A 105 7.14 -1.74 -2.64
C ASP A 105 5.73 -1.85 -2.01
N VAL A 106 4.97 -2.87 -2.44
CA VAL A 106 3.60 -3.11 -1.95
C VAL A 106 3.66 -3.98 -0.69
N PRO A 107 3.17 -3.55 0.48
CA PRO A 107 3.16 -4.39 1.67
C PRO A 107 2.23 -5.60 1.51
N ALA A 108 2.33 -6.57 2.42
CA ALA A 108 1.33 -7.63 2.49
C ALA A 108 -0.05 -7.04 2.80
N GLY A 109 -1.10 -7.58 2.18
CA GLY A 109 -2.45 -7.03 2.30
C GLY A 109 -3.40 -7.58 1.24
N ARG A 110 -4.60 -7.00 1.16
CA ARG A 110 -5.61 -7.34 0.17
C ARG A 110 -5.78 -6.18 -0.82
N TYR A 111 -5.81 -6.51 -2.10
CA TYR A 111 -5.77 -5.50 -3.17
C TYR A 111 -6.69 -5.85 -4.32
N ALA A 112 -7.20 -4.83 -5.00
CA ALA A 112 -7.82 -4.95 -6.31
C ALA A 112 -7.09 -4.05 -7.31
N VAL A 113 -7.09 -4.42 -8.58
CA VAL A 113 -6.50 -3.62 -9.66
C VAL A 113 -7.58 -3.26 -10.66
N THR A 114 -7.56 -2.03 -11.14
CA THR A 114 -8.27 -1.63 -12.36
C THR A 114 -7.29 -1.23 -13.43
N PHE A 115 -7.67 -1.41 -14.68
CA PHE A 115 -6.87 -0.99 -15.83
C PHE A 115 -7.76 -0.50 -16.96
N GLY A 116 -7.27 0.49 -17.70
CA GLY A 116 -7.95 1.10 -18.84
C GLY A 116 -6.98 1.28 -20.00
N HIS A 117 -7.50 1.18 -21.21
CA HIS A 117 -6.79 1.40 -22.45
C HIS A 117 -7.26 2.71 -23.07
N ASP A 118 -6.51 3.77 -22.80
CA ASP A 118 -6.68 5.09 -23.39
C ASP A 118 -6.08 5.05 -24.80
N GLU A 119 -6.91 4.76 -25.80
CA GLU A 119 -6.45 4.53 -27.18
C GLU A 119 -6.22 5.85 -27.93
N ASN A 120 -6.89 6.93 -27.51
CA ASN A 120 -6.78 8.25 -28.13
C ASN A 120 -5.75 9.17 -27.45
N GLY A 121 -5.20 8.78 -26.30
CA GLY A 121 -4.13 9.47 -25.59
C GLY A 121 -4.59 10.67 -24.76
N ASN A 122 -5.88 10.78 -24.43
CA ASN A 122 -6.45 11.91 -23.69
C ASN A 122 -6.28 11.77 -22.17
N ARG A 123 -5.70 10.66 -21.69
CA ARG A 123 -5.44 10.32 -20.28
C ARG A 123 -6.69 10.15 -19.42
N THR A 124 -7.85 10.00 -20.04
CA THR A 124 -9.08 9.60 -19.37
C THR A 124 -9.59 8.31 -20.00
N LEU A 125 -10.40 7.55 -19.25
CA LEU A 125 -11.14 6.45 -19.83
C LEU A 125 -12.44 7.02 -20.40
N ASP A 126 -12.59 7.01 -21.71
CA ASP A 126 -13.77 7.60 -22.32
C ASP A 126 -15.03 6.77 -22.03
N THR A 127 -16.13 7.47 -21.77
CA THR A 127 -17.44 6.87 -21.47
C THR A 127 -18.52 7.41 -22.39
N ASN A 128 -19.57 6.62 -22.61
CA ASN A 128 -20.77 7.07 -23.32
C ASN A 128 -21.69 7.92 -22.41
N LEU A 129 -22.81 8.40 -22.96
CA LEU A 129 -23.78 9.26 -22.25
C LEU A 129 -24.39 8.64 -20.97
N ILE A 130 -24.30 7.33 -20.80
CA ILE A 130 -24.78 6.60 -19.60
C ILE A 130 -23.63 6.15 -18.68
N GLY A 131 -22.39 6.61 -18.93
CA GLY A 131 -21.23 6.37 -18.07
C GLY A 131 -20.51 5.03 -18.30
N LEU A 132 -20.82 4.30 -19.37
CA LEU A 132 -20.13 3.04 -19.69
C LEU A 132 -18.86 3.30 -20.51
N PRO A 133 -17.74 2.63 -20.21
CA PRO A 133 -16.52 2.75 -21.01
C PRO A 133 -16.74 2.39 -22.48
N ILE A 134 -16.29 3.26 -23.38
CA ILE A 134 -16.27 3.00 -24.83
C ILE A 134 -14.88 2.52 -25.31
N GLU A 135 -13.88 2.66 -24.44
CA GLU A 135 -12.53 2.15 -24.60
C GLU A 135 -12.31 0.86 -23.81
N GLY A 136 -11.10 0.29 -23.90
CA GLY A 136 -10.76 -0.94 -23.21
C GLY A 136 -10.70 -0.72 -21.70
N TRP A 137 -11.26 -1.63 -20.92
CA TRP A 137 -11.18 -1.58 -19.45
C TRP A 137 -11.15 -2.99 -18.86
N GLY A 138 -10.77 -3.10 -17.59
CA GLY A 138 -10.87 -4.33 -16.85
C GLY A 138 -10.46 -4.18 -15.39
N VAL A 139 -10.67 -5.27 -14.64
CA VAL A 139 -10.33 -5.36 -13.22
C VAL A 139 -9.71 -6.71 -12.91
N SER A 140 -8.95 -6.81 -11.81
CA SER A 140 -8.41 -8.09 -11.35
C SER A 140 -9.50 -9.12 -11.07
N ASN A 141 -9.13 -10.41 -11.13
CA ASN A 141 -10.03 -11.57 -11.07
C ASN A 141 -11.12 -11.60 -12.16
N ASP A 142 -11.05 -10.73 -13.18
CA ASP A 142 -12.08 -10.57 -14.20
C ASP A 142 -13.48 -10.40 -13.58
N ALA A 143 -13.57 -9.66 -12.46
CA ALA A 143 -14.80 -9.49 -11.72
C ALA A 143 -15.96 -9.00 -12.62
N PRO A 144 -17.18 -9.54 -12.44
CA PRO A 144 -18.31 -9.25 -13.32
C PRO A 144 -18.81 -7.81 -13.13
N ALA A 145 -19.29 -7.21 -14.21
CA ALA A 145 -19.96 -5.90 -14.22
C ALA A 145 -21.39 -6.03 -14.77
N ARG A 146 -22.18 -6.97 -14.23
CA ARG A 146 -23.51 -7.32 -14.77
C ARG A 146 -24.61 -6.33 -14.38
N PHE A 147 -24.51 -5.75 -13.19
CA PHE A 147 -25.53 -4.86 -12.62
C PHE A 147 -24.94 -3.54 -12.13
N GLY A 148 -23.90 -3.06 -12.82
CA GLY A 148 -23.15 -1.86 -12.44
C GLY A 148 -21.64 -2.10 -12.48
N PRO A 149 -20.85 -1.16 -11.93
CA PRO A 149 -19.40 -1.33 -11.78
C PRO A 149 -19.07 -2.60 -10.97
N PRO A 150 -17.93 -3.27 -11.24
CA PRO A 150 -17.48 -4.39 -10.43
C PRO A 150 -17.33 -4.02 -8.95
N GLU A 151 -17.60 -4.99 -8.07
CA GLU A 151 -17.36 -4.82 -6.64
C GLU A 151 -15.90 -5.08 -6.29
N TYR A 152 -15.36 -4.31 -5.33
CA TYR A 152 -13.99 -4.51 -4.84
C TYR A 152 -13.80 -5.93 -4.29
N ALA A 153 -14.79 -6.48 -3.59
CA ALA A 153 -14.69 -7.79 -2.96
C ALA A 153 -14.40 -8.91 -3.99
N ASP A 154 -15.05 -8.83 -5.15
CA ASP A 154 -14.90 -9.78 -6.26
C ASP A 154 -13.57 -9.60 -7.00
N ALA A 155 -13.13 -8.35 -7.16
CA ALA A 155 -11.87 -8.04 -7.82
C ALA A 155 -10.64 -8.26 -6.92
N ALA A 156 -10.83 -8.33 -5.60
CA ALA A 156 -9.74 -8.32 -4.65
C ALA A 156 -9.02 -9.68 -4.51
N PHE A 157 -7.73 -9.63 -4.24
CA PHE A 157 -6.87 -10.78 -3.99
C PHE A 157 -5.92 -10.50 -2.82
N ASP A 158 -5.54 -11.56 -2.09
CA ASP A 158 -4.54 -11.46 -1.03
C ASP A 158 -3.12 -11.44 -1.60
N PHE A 159 -2.24 -10.67 -0.98
CA PHE A 159 -0.84 -10.53 -1.33
C PHE A 159 0.03 -10.70 -0.09
N ASP A 160 1.04 -11.57 -0.19
CA ASP A 160 1.92 -11.94 0.92
C ASP A 160 3.12 -11.00 1.09
N GLY A 161 3.18 -9.90 0.33
CA GLY A 161 4.28 -8.95 0.37
C GLY A 161 5.54 -9.39 -0.37
N ARG A 162 5.51 -10.48 -1.17
CA ARG A 162 6.67 -10.95 -1.96
C ARG A 162 6.53 -10.65 -3.44
N ARG A 163 6.03 -11.61 -4.23
CA ARG A 163 5.84 -11.44 -5.67
C ARG A 163 4.54 -12.10 -6.09
N LYS A 164 3.67 -11.34 -6.76
CA LYS A 164 2.41 -11.84 -7.30
C LYS A 164 2.25 -11.47 -8.76
N LEU A 165 1.88 -12.45 -9.58
CA LEU A 165 1.41 -12.26 -10.94
C LEU A 165 -0.11 -12.40 -10.93
N VAL A 166 -0.80 -11.39 -11.42
CA VAL A 166 -2.24 -11.40 -11.69
C VAL A 166 -2.39 -11.41 -13.20
N VAL A 167 -3.17 -12.34 -13.74
CA VAL A 167 -3.57 -12.33 -15.14
C VAL A 167 -5.01 -11.87 -15.20
N ALA A 168 -5.31 -10.91 -16.08
CA ALA A 168 -6.65 -10.37 -16.24
C ALA A 168 -6.89 -9.97 -17.69
N SER A 169 -8.15 -9.92 -18.09
CA SER A 169 -8.57 -9.73 -19.47
C SER A 169 -9.08 -8.32 -19.70
N MET A 170 -8.63 -7.68 -20.78
CA MET A 170 -9.20 -6.45 -21.29
C MET A 170 -10.58 -6.73 -21.89
N ARG A 171 -11.56 -5.89 -21.56
CA ARG A 171 -12.92 -5.89 -22.10
C ARG A 171 -13.14 -4.63 -22.91
N TYR A 172 -13.88 -4.76 -24.00
CA TYR A 172 -14.28 -3.65 -24.86
C TYR A 172 -15.77 -3.73 -25.09
N GLY A 173 -16.48 -2.61 -24.88
CA GLY A 173 -17.94 -2.61 -24.91
C GLY A 173 -18.57 -3.41 -23.75
N LEU A 174 -19.89 -3.53 -23.81
CA LEU A 174 -20.67 -4.49 -23.02
C LEU A 174 -20.86 -5.79 -23.79
#